data_AF-A0A6P1DH46-F1
#
_entry.id   AF-A0A6P1DH46-F1
#
_cell.length_a   1.000
_cell.length_b   1.000
_cell.length_c   1.000
_cell.angle_alpha   90.00
_cell.angle_beta   90.00
_cell.angle_gamma   90.00
#
_symmetry.space_group_name_H-M   'P 1'
#
loop_
_entity.id
_entity.type
_entity.pdbx_description
1 polymer ?
#
loop_
_entity_poly.entity_id
_entity_poly.type
_entity_poly.pdbx_seq_one_letter_code
_entity_poly.pdbx_strand_id
1 'polypeptide(L)'
;MNSHHLNDSIWIKYSDLINEIPVLKTEDKQLLLKKDHFIQKEDSLSLYLVTIKKVLQSNEIAPKSYITPAIKQMILHQRKLLLLRNIEETLIKDATKKQQFEIY
;
A
#
# COMPACT_ATOMS: atom_id res chain seq x y z
N MET A 1 13.05 -15.91 -7.49
CA MET A 1 13.03 -14.45 -7.61
C MET A 1 12.40 -14.17 -8.96
N ASN A 2 11.06 -14.14 -9.03
CA ASN A 2 10.34 -14.09 -10.31
C ASN A 2 9.42 -12.87 -10.31
N SER A 3 9.94 -11.68 -10.66
CA SER A 3 9.07 -10.53 -10.89
C SER A 3 8.74 -10.44 -12.38
N HIS A 4 7.59 -10.95 -12.78
CA HIS A 4 7.02 -10.72 -14.12
C HIS A 4 5.78 -9.83 -13.99
N HIS A 5 6.00 -8.52 -13.86
CA HIS A 5 4.95 -7.49 -14.02
C HIS A 5 4.91 -7.01 -15.48
N LEU A 6 5.01 -7.94 -16.43
CA LEU A 6 5.07 -7.60 -17.86
C LEU A 6 3.67 -7.25 -18.42
N ASN A 7 2.60 -7.76 -17.78
CA ASN A 7 1.22 -7.54 -18.25
C ASN A 7 0.50 -6.37 -17.57
N ASP A 8 0.86 -6.00 -16.34
CA ASP A 8 0.15 -4.98 -15.57
C ASP A 8 1.09 -3.85 -15.14
N SER A 9 0.69 -2.60 -15.44
CA SER A 9 1.43 -1.42 -14.97
C SER A 9 1.06 -1.10 -13.52
N ILE A 10 2.06 -1.09 -12.64
CA ILE A 10 1.88 -0.79 -11.22
C ILE A 10 2.46 0.59 -10.86
N TRP A 11 1.92 1.18 -9.79
CA TRP A 11 2.46 2.37 -9.18
C TRP A 11 3.34 1.99 -8.00
N ILE A 12 4.58 2.47 -8.00
CA ILE A 12 5.58 2.19 -6.97
C ILE A 12 6.28 3.50 -6.57
N LYS A 13 6.72 3.61 -5.31
CA LYS A 13 7.55 4.75 -4.91
C LYS A 13 8.93 4.61 -5.52
N TYR A 14 9.57 5.74 -5.81
CA TYR A 14 10.97 5.76 -6.24
C TYR A 14 11.90 5.04 -5.24
N SER A 15 11.69 5.25 -3.94
CA SER A 15 12.48 4.57 -2.90
C SER A 15 12.42 3.04 -3.01
N ASP A 16 11.23 2.53 -3.29
CA ASP A 16 10.97 1.10 -3.29
C ASP A 16 11.55 0.47 -4.56
N LEU A 17 11.38 1.13 -5.72
CA LEU A 17 12.01 0.75 -6.99
C LEU A 17 13.53 0.62 -6.86
N ILE A 18 14.16 1.61 -6.23
CA ILE A 18 15.60 1.68 -6.06
C ILE A 18 16.12 0.64 -5.04
N ASN A 19 15.30 0.26 -4.07
CA ASN A 19 15.63 -0.81 -3.12
C ASN A 19 15.50 -2.20 -3.76
N GLU A 20 14.49 -2.40 -4.60
CA GLU A 20 14.27 -3.66 -5.33
C GLU A 20 15.29 -3.85 -6.46
N ILE A 21 15.70 -2.76 -7.13
CA ILE A 21 16.65 -2.78 -8.25
C ILE A 21 17.82 -1.84 -7.93
N PRO A 22 18.80 -2.29 -7.12
CA PRO A 22 19.92 -1.45 -6.68
C PRO A 22 20.79 -0.90 -7.81
N VAL A 23 20.84 -1.57 -8.97
CA VAL A 23 21.60 -1.09 -10.15
C VAL A 23 21.07 0.24 -10.69
N LEU A 24 19.81 0.60 -10.38
CA LEU A 24 19.25 1.89 -10.75
C LEU A 24 19.70 3.03 -9.82
N LYS A 25 20.37 2.74 -8.69
CA LYS A 25 20.90 3.76 -7.76
C LYS A 25 21.96 4.65 -8.40
N THR A 26 22.70 4.11 -9.35
CA THR A 26 23.80 4.81 -10.02
C THR A 26 23.31 5.74 -11.12
N GLU A 27 22.04 5.63 -11.52
CA GLU A 27 21.42 6.50 -12.51
C GLU A 27 20.99 7.84 -11.90
N ASP A 28 21.06 8.91 -12.69
CA ASP A 28 20.52 10.20 -12.28
C ASP A 28 19.00 10.09 -12.14
N LYS A 29 18.50 10.41 -10.95
CA LYS A 29 17.07 10.43 -10.62
C LYS A 29 16.25 11.23 -11.62
N GLN A 30 16.75 12.37 -12.11
CA GLN A 30 15.99 13.22 -13.04
C GLN A 30 15.85 12.56 -14.41
N LEU A 31 16.91 11.90 -14.88
CA LEU A 31 16.90 11.14 -16.13
C LEU A 31 16.01 9.90 -16.00
N LEU A 32 16.12 9.20 -14.87
CA LEU A 32 15.32 8.02 -14.58
C LEU A 32 13.83 8.36 -14.53
N LEU A 33 13.44 9.41 -13.80
CA LEU A 33 12.03 9.83 -13.65
C LEU A 33 11.47 10.57 -14.87
N LYS A 34 12.20 10.62 -15.99
CA LYS A 34 11.68 11.19 -17.22
C LYS A 34 10.57 10.29 -17.78
N LYS A 35 9.49 10.92 -18.23
CA LYS A 35 8.39 10.21 -18.88
C LYS A 35 8.89 9.47 -20.13
N ASP A 36 8.37 8.27 -20.34
CA ASP A 36 8.65 7.39 -21.49
C ASP A 36 10.14 6.97 -21.56
N HIS A 37 10.82 6.98 -20.41
CA HIS A 37 12.19 6.50 -20.30
C HIS A 37 12.22 4.98 -20.16
N PHE A 38 13.03 4.35 -21.01
CA PHE A 38 13.31 2.91 -21.00
C PHE A 38 14.73 2.69 -20.51
N ILE A 39 14.88 1.81 -19.53
CA ILE A 39 16.17 1.43 -18.96
C ILE A 39 16.36 -0.06 -19.17
N GLN A 40 17.52 -0.38 -19.74
CA GLN A 40 18.04 -1.73 -19.80
C GLN A 40 19.37 -1.75 -19.05
N LYS A 41 19.46 -2.58 -18.01
CA LYS A 41 20.69 -2.81 -17.25
C LYS A 41 20.97 -4.28 -17.14
N GLU A 42 22.22 -4.63 -17.43
CA GLU A 42 22.71 -6.00 -17.34
C GLU A 42 23.71 -6.08 -16.19
N ASP A 43 23.56 -7.12 -15.39
CA ASP A 43 24.57 -7.59 -14.45
C ASP A 43 25.00 -8.99 -14.88
N SER A 44 26.07 -9.50 -14.28
CA SER A 44 26.72 -10.77 -14.58
C SER A 44 25.77 -11.97 -14.62
N LEU A 45 24.62 -11.88 -13.95
CA LEU A 45 23.64 -12.96 -13.80
C LEU A 45 22.20 -12.55 -14.16
N SER A 46 21.92 -11.31 -14.56
CA SER A 46 20.54 -10.82 -14.72
C SER A 46 20.39 -9.62 -15.64
N LEU A 47 19.26 -9.57 -16.36
CA LEU A 47 18.83 -8.45 -17.20
C LEU A 47 17.62 -7.76 -16.54
N TYR A 48 17.75 -6.46 -16.30
CA TYR A 48 16.71 -5.60 -15.74
C TYR A 48 16.13 -4.71 -16.84
N LEU A 49 14.83 -4.80 -17.05
CA LEU A 49 14.08 -4.00 -18.02
C LEU A 49 13.03 -3.17 -17.29
N VAL A 50 13.15 -1.84 -17.35
CA VAL A 50 12.24 -0.92 -16.66
C VAL A 50 11.74 0.13 -17.64
N THR A 51 10.43 0.35 -17.67
CA THR A 51 9.79 1.40 -18.48
C THR A 51 8.94 2.30 -17.58
N ILE A 52 9.19 3.61 -17.63
CA ILE A 52 8.47 4.58 -16.83
C ILE A 52 7.42 5.28 -17.68
N LYS A 53 6.16 4.89 -17.49
CA LYS A 53 5.01 5.44 -18.25
C LYS A 53 4.57 6.81 -17.72
N LYS A 54 4.62 7.02 -16.40
CA LYS A 54 4.21 8.26 -15.75
C LYS A 54 4.86 8.38 -14.38
N VAL A 55 5.18 9.61 -14.00
CA VAL A 55 5.66 9.99 -12.67
C VAL A 55 4.67 10.96 -12.05
N LEU A 56 4.41 10.80 -10.75
CA LEU A 56 3.59 11.69 -9.96
C LEU A 56 4.41 12.27 -8.81
N GLN A 57 4.33 13.58 -8.61
CA GLN A 57 4.89 14.28 -7.47
C GLN A 57 3.96 14.14 -6.24
N SER A 58 4.51 14.36 -5.05
CA SER A 58 3.78 14.18 -3.78
C SER A 58 2.50 15.01 -3.65
N ASN A 59 2.38 16.14 -4.36
CA ASN A 59 1.20 17.00 -4.33
C ASN A 59 0.14 16.63 -5.38
N GLU A 60 0.40 15.62 -6.21
CA GLU A 60 -0.54 15.17 -7.24
C GLU A 60 -1.51 14.11 -6.71
N ILE A 61 -2.64 13.96 -7.39
CA ILE A 61 -3.67 13.00 -7.01
C ILE A 61 -3.13 11.58 -7.19
N ALA A 62 -3.08 10.85 -6.08
CA ALA A 62 -2.62 9.47 -6.07
C ALA A 62 -3.53 8.56 -6.92
N PRO A 63 -2.97 7.62 -7.68
CA PRO A 63 -3.73 6.67 -8.47
C PRO A 63 -4.60 5.77 -7.58
N LYS A 64 -5.80 5.44 -8.07
CA LYS A 64 -6.73 4.58 -7.34
C LYS A 64 -6.10 3.25 -6.92
N SER A 65 -5.40 2.56 -7.83
CA SER A 65 -4.77 1.26 -7.53
C SER A 65 -3.72 1.36 -6.42
N TYR A 66 -3.01 2.48 -6.34
CA TYR A 66 -1.99 2.73 -5.31
C TYR A 66 -2.61 2.95 -3.93
N ILE A 67 -3.68 3.74 -3.84
CA ILE A 67 -4.28 4.14 -2.55
C ILE A 67 -5.35 3.17 -2.04
N THR A 68 -5.97 2.37 -2.92
CA THR A 68 -7.05 1.43 -2.56
C THR A 68 -6.67 0.49 -1.41
N PRO A 69 -5.48 -0.15 -1.38
CA PRO A 69 -5.08 -1.01 -0.27
C PRO A 69 -5.06 -0.26 1.06
N ALA A 70 -4.52 0.97 1.09
CA ALA A 70 -4.44 1.78 2.31
C ALA A 70 -5.85 2.16 2.82
N ILE A 71 -6.73 2.63 1.94
CA ILE A 71 -8.12 2.97 2.29
C ILE A 71 -8.84 1.73 2.85
N LYS A 72 -8.67 0.56 2.22
CA LYS A 72 -9.26 -0.69 2.70
C LYS A 72 -8.81 -1.00 4.13
N GLN A 73 -7.52 -0.86 4.43
CA GLN A 73 -6.98 -1.08 5.78
C GLN A 73 -7.55 -0.07 6.79
N MET A 74 -7.68 1.20 6.42
CA MET A 74 -8.29 2.22 7.27
C MET A 74 -9.74 1.88 7.61
N ILE A 75 -10.55 1.49 6.62
CA ILE A 75 -11.95 1.10 6.83
C ILE A 75 -12.04 -0.15 7.73
N LEU A 76 -11.19 -1.15 7.51
CA LEU A 76 -11.14 -2.35 8.35
C LEU A 76 -10.79 -2.00 9.80
N HIS A 77 -9.81 -1.13 10.00
CA HIS A 77 -9.43 -0.66 11.34
C HIS A 77 -10.59 0.07 12.04
N GLN A 78 -11.26 1.00 11.35
CA GLN A 78 -12.43 1.71 11.88
C GLN A 78 -13.55 0.75 12.29
N ARG A 79 -13.86 -0.25 11.44
CA ARG A 79 -14.88 -1.25 11.73
C ARG A 79 -14.52 -2.12 12.94
N LYS A 80 -13.24 -2.48 13.10
CA LYS A 80 -12.76 -3.24 14.27
C LYS A 80 -12.96 -2.44 15.56
N LEU A 81 -12.62 -1.15 15.56
CA LEU A 81 -12.83 -0.29 16.73
C LEU A 81 -14.32 -0.14 17.07
N LEU A 82 -15.18 0.05 16.06
CA LEU A 82 -16.62 0.13 16.26
C LEU A 82 -17.18 -1.17 16.86
N LEU A 83 -16.72 -2.33 16.37
CA LEU A 83 -17.14 -3.62 16.89
C LEU A 83 -16.79 -3.78 18.38
N LEU A 84 -15.55 -3.43 18.77
CA LEU A 84 -15.12 -3.50 20.17
C LEU A 84 -16.01 -2.65 21.07
N ARG A 85 -16.28 -1.40 20.66
CA ARG A 85 -17.17 -0.50 21.41
C ARG A 85 -18.59 -1.07 21.56
N ASN A 86 -19.15 -1.63 20.49
CA ASN A 86 -20.49 -2.23 20.54
C ASN A 86 -20.54 -3.43 21.48
N ILE A 87 -19.47 -4.23 21.53
CA ILE A 87 -19.35 -5.35 22.48
C ILE A 87 -19.31 -4.82 23.92
N GLU A 88 -18.47 -3.82 24.20
CA GLU A 88 -18.39 -3.19 25.53
C GLU A 88 -19.74 -2.63 25.99
N GLU A 89 -20.42 -1.86 25.14
CA GLU A 89 -21.74 -1.30 25.44
C GLU A 89 -22.79 -2.39 25.69
N THR A 90 -22.74 -3.50 24.95
CA THR A 90 -23.66 -4.64 25.13
C THR A 90 -23.39 -5.36 26.45
N LEU A 91 -22.13 -5.62 26.79
CA LEU A 91 -21.75 -6.26 28.05
C LEU A 91 -22.17 -5.42 29.26
N ILE A 92 -22.00 -4.10 29.20
CA ILE A 92 -22.44 -3.19 30.27
C ILE A 92 -23.97 -3.24 30.42
N LYS A 93 -24.71 -3.12 29.31
CA LYS A 93 -26.18 -3.19 29.32
C LYS A 93 -26.68 -4.52 29.90
N ASP A 94 -26.06 -5.63 29.51
CA ASP A 94 -26.41 -6.95 30.00
C ASP A 94 -26.13 -7.10 31.50
N ALA A 95 -25.01 -6.58 31.99
CA ALA A 95 -24.66 -6.59 33.40
C ALA A 95 -25.66 -5.76 34.24
N THR A 96 -25.99 -4.54 33.80
CA THR A 96 -26.97 -3.68 34.48
C THR A 96 -28.37 -4.32 34.49
N LYS A 97 -28.80 -4.91 33.38
CA LYS A 97 -30.12 -5.57 33.29
C LYS A 97 -30.20 -6.78 34.22
N LYS A 98 -29.15 -7.60 34.32
CA LYS A 98 -29.11 -8.76 35.22
C LYS A 98 -29.15 -8.35 36.70
N GLN A 99 -28.46 -7.27 37.08
CA GLN A 99 -28.48 -6.75 38.46
C GLN A 99 -29.84 -6.18 38.90
N GLN A 100 -30.76 -5.89 37.98
CA GLN A 100 -32.11 -5.40 38.27
C GLN A 100 -33.15 -6.51 38.51
N PHE A 101 -32.78 -7.78 38.33
CA PHE A 101 -33.69 -8.93 38.52
C PHE A 101 -32.99 -10.07 39.29
N GLU A 102 -32.74 -9.85 40.58
CA GLU A 102 -32.64 -10.95 41.56
C GLU A 102 -33.60 -10.64 42.71
N ILE A 103 -34.85 -11.08 42.57
CA ILE A 103 -35.80 -11.15 43.68
C ILE A 103 -36.01 -12.64 43.94
N TYR A 104 -35.52 -13.12 45.08
CA TYR A 104 -35.76 -14.47 45.61
C TYR A 104 -37.10 -14.53 46.34
#